data_AF-A0A959P1B7-F1
#
_entry.id   AF-A0A959P1B7-F1
#
_cell.length_a   1.000
_cell.length_b   1.000
_cell.length_c   1.000
_cell.angle_alpha   90.00
_cell.angle_beta   90.00
_cell.angle_gamma   90.00
#
_symmetry.space_group_name_H-M   'P 1'
#
loop_
_entity.id
_entity.type
_entity.pdbx_description
1 polymer ?
#
loop_
_entity_poly.entity_id
_entity_poly.type
_entity_poly.pdbx_seq_one_letter_code
_entity_poly.pdbx_strand_id
1 'polypeptide(L)'
;MNENNIYKQESKKKIPNWFYWVIFILPILFLIFLEISLRFFNYGNDYKEWIDLTERFEILNPDIANKYFSNIENIPFSSESFLLKTKPENSFRVISLGGSSGAGYPYQNSGSFTKYVRKALE
;
A
#
# COMPACT_ATOMS: atom_id res chain seq x y z
N MET A 1 -77.29 -6.26 -8.93
CA MET A 1 -75.97 -5.60 -8.93
C MET A 1 -75.54 -5.49 -7.48
N ASN A 2 -74.45 -6.16 -7.08
CA ASN A 2 -73.84 -6.01 -5.76
C ASN A 2 -72.32 -5.84 -5.96
N GLU A 3 -71.85 -4.61 -5.84
CA GLU A 3 -70.49 -4.13 -6.13
C GLU A 3 -69.49 -4.39 -5.01
N ASN A 4 -69.58 -5.52 -4.30
CA ASN A 4 -68.82 -5.72 -3.06
C ASN A 4 -67.55 -6.57 -3.23
N ASN A 5 -66.74 -6.35 -4.27
CA ASN A 5 -65.60 -7.26 -4.50
C ASN A 5 -64.33 -6.68 -5.16
N ILE A 6 -63.98 -5.40 -5.00
CA ILE A 6 -62.85 -4.83 -5.79
C ILE A 6 -61.60 -4.40 -5.00
N TYR A 7 -61.62 -4.28 -3.68
CA TYR A 7 -60.41 -3.87 -2.95
C TYR A 7 -59.94 -4.90 -1.93
N LYS A 8 -59.37 -5.99 -2.45
CA LYS A 8 -58.55 -6.91 -1.66
C LYS A 8 -57.29 -6.13 -1.25
N GLN A 9 -57.27 -5.58 -0.04
CA GLN A 9 -56.13 -4.87 0.53
C GLN A 9 -54.90 -5.78 0.49
N GLU A 10 -53.96 -5.51 -0.41
CA GLU A 10 -52.69 -6.22 -0.44
C GLU A 10 -51.93 -5.92 0.85
N SER A 11 -51.79 -6.92 1.71
CA SER A 11 -51.02 -6.79 2.95
C SER A 11 -49.60 -6.39 2.61
N LYS A 12 -49.14 -5.22 3.08
CA LYS A 12 -47.75 -4.78 2.92
C LYS A 12 -46.82 -5.81 3.56
N LYS A 13 -46.19 -6.64 2.73
CA LYS A 13 -45.28 -7.71 3.15
C LYS A 13 -44.07 -7.05 3.82
N LYS A 14 -43.84 -7.33 5.11
CA LYS A 14 -42.69 -6.78 5.84
C LYS A 14 -41.40 -7.33 5.25
N ILE A 15 -40.45 -6.44 4.98
CA ILE A 15 -39.11 -6.81 4.53
C ILE A 15 -38.40 -7.51 5.70
N PRO A 16 -37.85 -8.71 5.50
CA PRO A 16 -37.18 -9.43 6.56
C PRO A 16 -35.85 -8.76 6.94
N ASN A 17 -35.50 -8.77 8.23
CA ASN A 17 -34.33 -8.04 8.75
C ASN A 17 -32.98 -8.48 8.11
N TRP A 18 -32.89 -9.70 7.59
CA TRP A 18 -31.69 -10.18 6.89
C TRP A 18 -31.42 -9.42 5.57
N PHE A 19 -32.45 -8.83 4.96
CA PHE A 19 -32.32 -8.07 3.72
C PHE A 19 -31.43 -6.84 3.90
N TYR A 20 -31.49 -6.18 5.06
CA TYR A 20 -30.63 -5.04 5.37
C TYR A 20 -29.16 -5.44 5.51
N TRP A 21 -28.88 -6.62 6.06
CA TRP A 21 -27.52 -7.16 6.12
C TRP A 21 -26.96 -7.44 4.72
N VAL A 22 -27.78 -7.98 3.83
CA VAL A 22 -27.37 -8.23 2.44
C VAL A 22 -27.00 -6.94 1.73
N ILE A 23 -27.74 -5.86 1.91
CA ILE A 23 -27.42 -4.54 1.30
C ILE A 23 -26.02 -4.05 1.74
N PHE A 24 -25.63 -4.30 2.98
CA PHE A 24 -24.34 -3.86 3.50
C PHE A 24 -23.18 -4.82 3.14
N ILE A 25 -23.44 -6.13 3.19
CA ILE A 25 -22.44 -7.17 2.96
C ILE A 25 -22.13 -7.33 1.47
N LEU A 26 -23.12 -7.21 0.60
CA LEU A 26 -22.95 -7.39 -0.84
C LEU A 26 -21.86 -6.50 -1.47
N PRO A 27 -21.81 -5.16 -1.24
CA PRO A 27 -20.75 -4.33 -1.79
C PRO A 27 -19.37 -4.69 -1.23
N ILE A 28 -19.29 -5.08 0.04
CA ILE A 28 -18.03 -5.50 0.68
C ILE A 28 -17.53 -6.80 0.04
N LEU A 29 -18.41 -7.79 -0.11
CA LEU A 29 -18.07 -9.04 -0.79
C LEU A 29 -17.65 -8.81 -2.23
N PHE A 30 -18.34 -7.93 -2.95
CA PHE A 30 -17.97 -7.57 -4.32
C PHE A 30 -16.54 -7.00 -4.39
N LEU A 31 -16.19 -6.07 -3.51
CA LEU A 31 -14.83 -5.51 -3.45
C LEU A 31 -13.78 -6.57 -3.09
N ILE A 32 -14.09 -7.48 -2.16
CA ILE A 32 -13.19 -8.59 -1.80
C ILE A 32 -12.97 -9.52 -3.00
N PHE A 33 -14.04 -9.93 -3.70
CA PHE A 33 -13.93 -10.78 -4.88
C PHE A 33 -13.18 -10.10 -6.02
N LEU A 34 -13.41 -8.80 -6.20
CA LEU A 34 -12.68 -8.00 -7.18
C LEU A 34 -11.18 -7.98 -6.84
N GLU A 35 -10.81 -7.64 -5.61
CA GLU A 35 -9.43 -7.62 -5.13
C GLU A 35 -8.74 -8.98 -5.28
N ILE A 36 -9.42 -10.07 -4.91
CA ILE A 36 -8.89 -11.44 -5.07
C ILE A 36 -8.65 -11.74 -6.55
N SER A 37 -9.58 -11.36 -7.43
CA SER A 37 -9.43 -11.56 -8.88
C SER A 37 -8.22 -10.78 -9.40
N LEU A 38 -8.08 -9.50 -9.04
CA LEU A 38 -6.94 -8.66 -9.42
C LEU A 38 -5.61 -9.27 -8.96
N ARG A 39 -5.54 -9.76 -7.72
CA ARG A 39 -4.35 -10.45 -7.19
C ARG A 39 -4.07 -11.76 -7.91
N PHE A 40 -5.10 -12.55 -8.23
CA PHE A 40 -4.94 -13.83 -8.92
C PHE A 40 -4.38 -13.65 -10.33
N PHE A 41 -4.77 -12.59 -11.04
CA PHE A 41 -4.22 -12.24 -12.35
C PHE A 41 -2.94 -11.39 -12.28
N ASN A 42 -2.40 -11.14 -11.08
CA ASN A 42 -1.24 -10.28 -10.83
C ASN A 42 -1.36 -8.90 -11.51
N TYR A 43 -2.56 -8.30 -11.42
CA TYR A 43 -2.88 -7.02 -12.04
C TYR A 43 -2.32 -5.85 -11.23
N GLY A 44 -1.59 -4.96 -11.89
CA GLY A 44 -0.97 -3.78 -11.27
C GLY A 44 0.50 -3.97 -10.92
N ASN A 45 1.08 -3.00 -10.21
CA ASN A 45 2.49 -3.02 -9.79
C ASN A 45 2.60 -3.37 -8.30
N ASP A 46 3.67 -4.07 -7.91
CA ASP A 46 3.97 -4.34 -6.51
C ASP A 46 4.66 -3.13 -5.88
N TYR A 47 3.92 -2.42 -5.04
CA TYR A 47 4.40 -1.26 -4.29
C TYR A 47 4.67 -1.56 -2.82
N LYS A 48 5.04 -2.80 -2.46
CA LYS A 48 5.62 -3.07 -1.15
C LYS A 48 6.79 -2.13 -0.90
N GLU A 49 6.86 -1.54 0.27
CA GLU A 49 7.90 -0.56 0.60
C GLU A 49 9.28 -1.22 0.70
N TRP A 50 9.37 -2.41 1.28
CA TRP A 50 10.62 -3.15 1.46
C TRP A 50 10.58 -4.45 0.67
N ILE A 51 11.65 -4.71 -0.08
CA ILE A 51 11.84 -5.95 -0.83
C ILE A 51 13.14 -6.62 -0.41
N ASP A 52 13.10 -7.95 -0.45
CA ASP A 52 14.25 -8.79 -0.14
C ASP A 52 15.31 -8.66 -1.22
N LEU A 53 16.50 -8.18 -0.83
CA LEU A 53 17.67 -8.24 -1.70
C LEU A 53 18.44 -9.55 -1.49
N THR A 54 18.57 -9.97 -0.24
CA THR A 54 19.18 -11.24 0.17
C THR A 54 18.43 -11.81 1.37
N GLU A 55 18.83 -12.98 1.87
CA GLU A 55 18.27 -13.53 3.12
C GLU A 55 18.46 -12.60 4.32
N ARG A 56 19.50 -11.76 4.32
CA ARG A 56 19.87 -10.90 5.45
C ARG A 56 19.47 -9.44 5.26
N PHE A 57 19.34 -8.99 4.02
CA PHE A 57 19.15 -7.59 3.68
C PHE A 57 17.87 -7.34 2.89
N GLU A 58 17.18 -6.27 3.26
CA GLU A 58 16.10 -5.63 2.53
C GLU A 58 16.59 -4.31 1.93
N ILE A 59 15.98 -3.92 0.82
CA ILE A 59 16.12 -2.58 0.24
C ILE A 59 14.74 -1.93 0.12
N LEU A 60 14.72 -0.61 0.06
CA LEU A 60 13.52 0.11 -0.34
C LEU A 60 13.22 -0.29 -1.78
N ASN A 61 11.97 -0.66 -2.06
CA ASN A 61 11.54 -1.04 -3.40
C ASN A 61 11.84 0.09 -4.40
N PRO A 62 12.66 -0.14 -5.44
CA PRO A 62 12.98 0.88 -6.44
C PRO A 62 11.74 1.46 -7.13
N ASP A 63 10.68 0.65 -7.25
CA ASP A 63 9.44 1.03 -7.92
C ASP A 63 8.45 1.77 -7.02
N ILE A 64 8.74 1.92 -5.71
CA ILE A 64 7.81 2.58 -4.77
C ILE A 64 7.50 4.02 -5.19
N ALA A 65 8.47 4.70 -5.83
CA ALA A 65 8.31 6.06 -6.30
C ALA A 65 7.22 6.17 -7.38
N ASN A 66 7.03 5.15 -8.22
CA ASN A 66 6.00 5.13 -9.26
C ASN A 66 4.57 5.23 -8.69
N LYS A 67 4.36 4.82 -7.44
CA LYS A 67 3.08 4.97 -6.74
C LYS A 67 2.68 6.44 -6.53
N TYR A 68 3.67 7.32 -6.39
CA TYR A 68 3.47 8.75 -6.07
C TYR A 68 3.79 9.67 -7.26
N PHE A 69 4.61 9.21 -8.20
CA PHE A 69 5.17 10.00 -9.29
C PHE A 69 4.81 9.43 -10.67
N SER A 70 3.52 9.21 -10.93
CA SER A 70 3.05 8.54 -12.17
C SER A 70 3.16 9.39 -13.45
N ASN A 71 3.26 10.72 -13.32
CA ASN A 71 3.15 11.66 -14.45
C ASN A 71 4.43 12.46 -14.71
N ILE A 72 5.58 11.98 -14.25
CA ILE A 72 6.87 12.62 -14.51
C ILE A 72 7.83 11.64 -15.16
N GLU A 73 8.63 12.12 -16.12
CA GLU A 73 9.61 11.28 -16.82
C GLU A 73 10.79 10.90 -15.93
N ASN A 74 11.21 11.79 -15.03
CA ASN A 74 12.33 11.59 -14.12
C ASN A 74 11.83 11.20 -12.73
N ILE A 75 11.42 9.94 -12.58
CA ILE A 75 10.98 9.40 -11.30
C ILE A 75 12.14 9.44 -10.30
N PRO A 76 11.94 10.02 -9.09
CA PRO A 76 12.99 10.07 -8.09
C PRO A 76 13.30 8.67 -7.57
N PHE A 77 14.58 8.40 -7.34
CA PHE A 77 15.05 7.17 -6.72
C PHE A 77 15.75 7.48 -5.40
N SER A 78 15.67 6.57 -4.44
CA SER A 78 16.43 6.67 -3.20
C SER A 78 17.87 6.25 -3.41
N SER A 79 18.82 6.93 -2.77
CA SER A 79 20.19 6.41 -2.67
C SER A 79 20.18 5.09 -1.91
N GLU A 80 20.74 4.03 -2.51
CA GLU A 80 20.66 2.68 -1.93
C GLU A 80 21.34 2.63 -0.55
N SER A 81 20.60 2.15 0.45
CA SER A 81 21.14 1.75 1.74
C SER A 81 20.44 0.47 2.17
N PHE A 82 21.21 -0.61 2.20
CA PHE A 82 20.76 -1.92 2.64
C PHE A 82 20.35 -1.87 4.11
N LEU A 83 19.19 -2.41 4.44
CA LEU A 83 18.75 -2.62 5.83
C LEU A 83 18.84 -4.10 6.18
N LEU A 84 19.31 -4.39 7.38
CA LEU A 84 19.21 -5.75 7.93
C LEU A 84 17.74 -6.07 8.22
N LYS A 85 17.24 -7.23 7.74
CA LYS A 85 15.87 -7.69 8.03
C LYS A 85 15.59 -7.73 9.53
N THR A 86 16.42 -8.47 10.24
CA THR A 86 16.39 -8.56 11.69
C THR A 86 17.29 -7.48 12.28
N LYS A 87 16.68 -6.59 13.07
CA LYS A 87 17.42 -5.54 13.80
C LYS A 87 18.20 -6.17 14.97
N PRO A 88 19.52 -5.95 15.09
CA PRO A 88 20.29 -6.38 16.27
C PRO A 88 19.82 -5.69 17.56
N GLU A 89 19.89 -6.38 18.70
CA GLU A 89 19.36 -5.91 19.99
C GLU A 89 19.98 -4.58 20.45
N ASN A 90 21.30 -4.44 20.35
CA ASN A 90 22.04 -3.23 20.73
C ASN A 90 22.34 -2.33 19.53
N SER A 91 21.33 -2.09 18.69
CA SER A 91 21.48 -1.23 17.50
C SER A 91 20.35 -0.21 17.37
N PHE A 92 20.59 0.82 16.55
CA PHE A 92 19.59 1.78 16.12
C PHE A 92 19.60 1.89 14.59
N ARG A 93 18.43 2.14 14.00
CA ARG A 93 18.28 2.37 12.55
C ARG A 93 18.15 3.87 12.32
N VAL A 94 19.03 4.42 11.51
CA VAL A 94 18.94 5.82 11.07
C VAL A 94 18.46 5.83 9.63
N ILE A 95 17.35 6.50 9.38
CA ILE A 95 16.82 6.74 8.04
C ILE A 95 16.88 8.24 7.82
N SER A 96 17.63 8.67 6.82
CA SER A 96 17.75 10.08 6.44
C SER A 96 16.92 10.34 5.19
N LEU A 97 15.97 11.25 5.28
CA LEU A 97 15.18 11.73 4.15
C LEU A 97 15.68 13.12 3.76
N GLY A 98 16.05 13.30 2.50
CA GLY A 98 16.52 14.57 1.97
C GLY A 98 16.71 14.52 0.47
N GLY A 99 16.72 15.68 -0.16
CA GLY A 99 17.01 15.83 -1.59
C GLY A 99 18.52 15.73 -1.89
N SER A 100 19.00 16.59 -2.78
CA SER A 100 20.39 16.61 -3.25
C SER A 100 21.43 16.65 -2.12
N SER A 101 21.22 17.45 -1.07
CA SER A 101 22.13 17.55 0.07
C SER A 101 22.17 16.27 0.91
N GLY A 102 21.02 15.60 1.11
CA GLY A 102 20.96 14.33 1.84
C GLY A 102 21.62 13.19 1.08
N ALA A 103 21.40 13.15 -0.23
CA ALA A 103 22.05 12.22 -1.15
C ALA A 103 23.58 12.44 -1.28
N GLY A 104 24.08 13.61 -0.86
CA GLY A 104 25.50 13.96 -0.89
C GLY A 104 25.97 14.53 -2.22
N TYR A 105 25.09 15.16 -3.02
CA TYR A 105 25.48 15.81 -4.27
C TYR A 105 26.55 16.90 -4.05
N PRO A 106 27.58 17.00 -4.91
CA PRO A 106 27.84 16.18 -6.11
C PRO A 106 28.60 14.87 -5.82
N TYR A 107 29.02 14.63 -4.57
CA TYR A 107 29.85 13.50 -4.16
C TYR A 107 29.03 12.35 -3.55
N GLN A 108 27.97 11.87 -4.21
CA GLN A 108 27.01 10.91 -3.62
C GLN A 108 27.67 9.64 -3.01
N ASN A 109 28.79 9.20 -3.57
CA ASN A 109 29.53 8.02 -3.11
C ASN A 109 30.29 8.23 -1.78
N SER A 110 30.74 9.43 -1.46
CA SER A 110 31.54 9.72 -0.25
C SER A 110 30.93 10.81 0.65
N GLY A 111 29.95 11.55 0.14
CA GLY A 111 29.41 12.77 0.71
C GLY A 111 28.01 12.64 1.30
N SER A 112 27.37 11.47 1.21
CA SER A 112 25.99 11.32 1.71
C SER A 112 25.93 11.48 3.22
N PHE A 113 24.87 12.16 3.70
CA PHE A 113 24.70 12.43 5.13
C PHE A 113 24.70 11.14 5.96
N THR A 114 24.03 10.10 5.47
CA THR A 114 23.95 8.79 6.13
C THR A 114 25.33 8.15 6.31
N LYS A 115 26.24 8.29 5.33
CA LYS A 115 27.62 7.77 5.43
C LYS A 115 28.43 8.51 6.49
N TYR A 116 28.30 9.84 6.57
CA TYR A 116 28.96 10.63 7.61
C TYR A 116 28.45 10.30 9.00
N VAL A 117 27.13 10.22 9.17
CA VAL A 117 26.51 9.84 10.45
C VAL A 117 26.97 8.46 10.87
N ARG A 118 26.95 7.48 9.96
CA ARG A 118 27.46 6.13 10.23
C ARG A 118 28.90 6.15 10.70
N LYS A 119 29.79 6.84 9.99
CA LYS A 119 31.21 6.95 10.35
C LYS A 119 31.44 7.65 11.70
N ALA A 120 30.60 8.62 12.05
CA ALA A 120 30.70 9.34 13.33
C ALA A 120 30.24 8.51 14.53
N LEU A 121 29.52 7.41 14.29
CA LEU A 121 28.94 6.52 15.29
C LEU A 121 29.66 5.15 15.38
N GLU A 122 30.56 4.87 14.42
CA GLU A 122 31.51 3.74 14.44
C GLU A 122 32.70 4.07 15.35
#